data_AF-A0A1J3DFK0-F1
#
_entry.id   AF-A0A1J3DFK0-F1
#
_cell.length_a   1.000
_cell.length_b   1.000
_cell.length_c   1.000
_cell.angle_alpha   90.00
_cell.angle_beta   90.00
_cell.angle_gamma   90.00
#
_symmetry.space_group_name_H-M   'P 1'
#
loop_
_entity.id
_entity.type
_entity.pdbx_description
1 polymer ?
#
loop_
_entity_poly.entity_id
_entity_poly.type
_entity_poly.pdbx_seq_one_letter_code
_entity_poly.pdbx_strand_id
1 'polypeptide(L)'
;DEFNEEDWKLVQLVLTLFRNLLAIHDISPIQKAGESTCYFLSLRDQFLQLLSRENVMDIFLVITQTIEGRNSLLRHDNLLLLEIYHYILLGQDVELIAKAP
;
A
#
# COMPACT_ATOMS: atom_id res chain seq x y z
N ASP A 1 -0.81 -28.01 -9.83
CA ASP A 1 -0.40 -26.81 -10.57
C ASP A 1 0.64 -26.05 -9.78
N GLU A 2 1.78 -25.79 -10.41
CA GLU A 2 2.86 -24.99 -9.85
C GLU A 2 2.75 -23.57 -10.41
N PHE A 3 2.87 -22.56 -9.55
CA PHE A 3 2.77 -21.15 -9.90
C PHE A 3 3.88 -20.78 -10.88
N ASN A 4 3.53 -20.28 -12.05
CA ASN A 4 4.49 -19.99 -13.12
C ASN A 4 4.84 -18.49 -13.19
N GLU A 5 5.67 -18.10 -14.17
CA GLU A 5 6.11 -16.71 -14.33
C GLU A 5 4.97 -15.75 -14.66
N GLU A 6 3.95 -16.18 -15.43
CA GLU A 6 2.79 -15.35 -15.77
C GLU A 6 1.92 -15.08 -14.54
N ASP A 7 1.75 -16.08 -13.69
CA ASP A 7 1.03 -15.94 -12.42
C ASP A 7 1.74 -14.91 -11.51
N TRP A 8 3.08 -14.95 -11.44
CA TRP A 8 3.86 -13.95 -10.70
C TRP A 8 3.75 -12.54 -11.29
N LYS A 9 3.70 -12.40 -12.61
CA LYS A 9 3.46 -11.09 -13.27
C LYS A 9 2.08 -10.55 -12.93
N LEU A 10 1.06 -11.40 -12.84
CA LEU A 10 -0.28 -11.00 -12.42
C LEU A 10 -0.26 -10.50 -10.98
N VAL A 11 0.42 -11.20 -10.06
CA VAL A 11 0.60 -10.75 -8.68
C VAL A 11 1.28 -9.38 -8.63
N GLN A 12 2.38 -9.19 -9.36
CA GLN A 12 3.07 -7.90 -9.46
C GLN A 12 2.16 -6.79 -10.00
N LEU A 13 1.35 -7.07 -11.01
CA LEU A 13 0.41 -6.12 -11.59
C LEU A 13 -0.65 -5.67 -10.58
N VAL A 14 -1.22 -6.63 -9.83
CA VAL A 14 -2.20 -6.35 -8.78
C VAL A 14 -1.57 -5.53 -7.64
N LEU A 15 -0.37 -5.90 -7.19
CA LEU A 15 0.36 -5.11 -6.18
C LEU A 15 0.67 -3.69 -6.68
N THR A 16 1.05 -3.56 -7.96
CA THR A 16 1.31 -2.25 -8.59
C THR A 16 0.04 -1.40 -8.65
N LEU A 17 -1.12 -1.99 -8.93
CA LEU A 17 -2.40 -1.29 -8.86
C LEU A 17 -2.64 -0.72 -7.46
N PHE A 18 -2.47 -1.54 -6.42
CA PHE A 18 -2.63 -1.06 -5.03
C PHE A 18 -1.63 0.04 -4.69
N ARG A 19 -0.35 -0.12 -5.05
CA ARG A 19 0.66 0.92 -4.87
C ARG A 19 0.25 2.23 -5.55
N ASN A 20 -0.25 2.16 -6.78
CA ASN A 20 -0.69 3.35 -7.52
C ASN A 20 -1.89 4.02 -6.88
N LEU A 21 -2.88 3.26 -6.41
CA LEU A 21 -4.04 3.80 -5.71
C LEU A 21 -3.66 4.44 -4.38
N LEU A 22 -2.77 3.80 -3.63
CA LEU A 22 -2.24 4.32 -2.38
C LEU A 22 -1.44 5.62 -2.59
N ALA A 23 -0.67 5.72 -3.68
CA ALA A 23 0.17 6.87 -4.01
C ALA A 23 -0.61 8.13 -4.43
N ILE A 24 -1.94 8.07 -4.52
CA ILE A 24 -2.77 9.24 -4.83
C ILE A 24 -2.78 10.15 -3.60
N HIS A 25 -1.81 11.07 -3.57
CA HIS A 25 -1.68 12.11 -2.55
C HIS A 25 -1.55 13.48 -3.25
N ASP A 26 -2.47 14.38 -2.92
CA ASP A 26 -2.63 15.78 -3.36
C ASP A 26 -1.90 16.30 -4.61
N ILE A 27 -2.72 16.75 -5.56
CA ILE A 27 -2.38 17.49 -6.77
C ILE A 27 -1.97 18.92 -6.39
N SER A 28 -0.71 19.26 -6.63
CA SER A 28 -0.12 20.62 -6.68
C SER A 28 -0.29 21.55 -5.45
N PRO A 29 0.79 22.19 -4.97
CA PRO A 29 0.71 23.22 -3.92
C PRO A 29 -0.13 24.46 -4.31
N ILE A 30 -0.59 24.58 -5.57
CA ILE A 30 -1.46 25.68 -6.05
C ILE A 30 -2.91 25.57 -5.52
N GLN A 31 -3.34 24.40 -5.02
CA GLN A 31 -4.68 24.20 -4.44
C GLN A 31 -4.72 24.27 -2.90
N LYS A 32 -3.61 24.70 -2.25
CA LYS A 32 -3.48 24.83 -0.79
C LYS A 32 -4.19 26.05 -0.18
N ALA A 33 -5.44 26.28 -0.56
CA ALA A 33 -6.32 27.25 0.09
C ALA A 33 -7.69 26.61 0.37
N GLY A 34 -7.96 26.23 1.62
CA GLY A 34 -9.29 25.82 2.08
C GLY A 34 -9.63 24.31 2.03
N GLU A 35 -10.88 24.03 2.44
CA GLU A 35 -11.62 22.77 2.72
C GLU A 35 -11.21 21.46 1.99
N SER A 36 -10.51 21.54 0.86
CA SER A 36 -10.10 20.43 0.01
C SER A 36 -9.09 19.48 0.67
N THR A 37 -8.17 19.96 1.51
CA THR A 37 -7.16 19.10 2.17
C THR A 37 -7.79 18.13 3.18
N CYS A 38 -8.85 18.54 3.87
CA CYS A 38 -9.61 17.67 4.78
C CYS A 38 -10.32 16.56 4.02
N TYR A 39 -10.82 16.85 2.81
CA TYR A 39 -11.49 15.88 1.95
C TYR A 39 -10.55 14.76 1.47
N PHE A 40 -9.34 15.10 1.00
CA PHE A 40 -8.37 14.08 0.55
C PHE A 40 -7.83 13.21 1.69
N LEU A 41 -7.61 13.79 2.87
CA LEU A 41 -7.28 13.01 4.08
C LEU A 41 -8.41 12.03 4.42
N SER A 42 -9.67 12.48 4.37
CA SER A 42 -10.85 11.63 4.59
C SER A 42 -10.94 10.49 3.56
N LEU A 43 -10.69 10.75 2.28
CA LEU A 43 -10.69 9.72 1.24
C LEU A 43 -9.60 8.67 1.46
N ARG A 44 -8.39 9.09 1.81
CA ARG A 44 -7.30 8.19 2.13
C ARG A 44 -7.66 7.29 3.32
N ASP A 45 -8.18 7.87 4.39
CA ASP A 45 -8.53 7.12 5.60
C ASP A 45 -9.67 6.14 5.32
N GLN A 46 -10.67 6.52 4.53
CA GLN A 46 -11.72 5.61 4.06
C GLN A 46 -11.17 4.48 3.18
N PHE A 47 -10.20 4.76 2.31
CA PHE A 47 -9.58 3.74 1.48
C PHE A 47 -8.79 2.74 2.33
N LEU A 48 -8.00 3.20 3.31
CA LEU A 48 -7.27 2.32 4.22
C LEU A 48 -8.23 1.45 5.07
N GLN A 49 -9.35 2.02 5.53
CA GLN A 49 -10.40 1.25 6.22
C GLN A 49 -11.02 0.18 5.31
N LEU A 50 -11.26 0.50 4.04
CA LEU A 50 -11.76 -0.47 3.06
C LEU A 50 -10.75 -1.61 2.84
N LEU A 51 -9.47 -1.29 2.65
CA LEU A 51 -8.42 -2.31 2.50
C LEU A 51 -8.32 -3.23 3.71
N SER A 52 -8.46 -2.68 4.92
CA SER A 52 -8.51 -3.49 6.15
C SER A 52 -9.76 -4.37 6.20
N ARG A 53 -10.95 -3.83 5.89
CA ARG A 53 -12.22 -4.58 5.94
C ARG A 53 -12.24 -5.75 4.95
N GLU A 54 -11.63 -5.58 3.80
CA GLU A 54 -11.55 -6.60 2.75
C GLU A 54 -10.30 -7.52 2.89
N ASN A 55 -9.61 -7.48 4.03
CA ASN A 55 -8.40 -8.27 4.36
C ASN A 55 -7.21 -8.08 3.40
N VAL A 56 -7.17 -6.97 2.65
CA VAL A 56 -6.07 -6.68 1.72
C VAL A 56 -4.77 -6.40 2.48
N MET A 57 -4.87 -5.79 3.67
CA MET A 57 -3.71 -5.57 4.54
C MET A 57 -3.03 -6.88 4.96
N ASP A 58 -3.82 -7.91 5.29
CA ASP A 58 -3.29 -9.23 5.66
C ASP A 58 -2.66 -9.94 4.47
N ILE A 59 -3.22 -9.75 3.27
CA ILE A 59 -2.64 -10.28 2.03
C ILE A 59 -1.24 -9.68 1.79
N PHE A 60 -1.06 -8.37 1.95
CA PHE A 60 0.27 -7.76 1.83
C PHE A 60 1.26 -8.34 2.85
N LEU A 61 0.82 -8.56 4.09
CA LEU A 61 1.64 -9.17 5.13
C LEU A 61 2.08 -10.60 4.75
N VAL A 62 1.14 -11.44 4.33
CA VAL A 62 1.41 -12.83 3.92
C VAL A 62 2.35 -12.86 2.71
N ILE A 63 2.11 -12.02 1.70
CA ILE A 63 2.99 -11.93 0.51
C ILE A 63 4.41 -11.55 0.93
N THR A 64 4.55 -10.55 1.81
CA THR A 64 5.86 -10.10 2.32
C THR A 64 6.63 -11.23 2.98
N GLN A 65 5.95 -12.05 3.79
CA GLN A 65 6.55 -13.22 4.46
C GLN A 65 6.86 -14.37 3.50
N THR A 66 6.08 -14.52 2.42
CA THR A 66 6.24 -15.62 1.45
C THR A 66 7.41 -15.37 0.49
N ILE A 67 7.78 -14.11 0.30
CA ILE A 67 8.83 -13.70 -0.63
C ILE A 67 10.23 -14.11 -0.16
N GLU A 68 10.49 -14.33 1.13
CA GLU A 68 11.86 -14.64 1.63
C GLU A 68 12.45 -16.00 1.19
N GLY A 69 11.78 -16.79 0.35
CA GLY A 69 12.15 -18.20 0.14
C GLY A 69 12.57 -18.68 -1.26
N ARG A 70 12.19 -18.02 -2.38
CA ARG A 70 12.13 -18.80 -3.64
C ARG A 70 12.65 -18.26 -4.97
N ASN A 71 12.90 -16.97 -5.23
CA ASN A 71 13.41 -16.58 -6.58
C ASN A 71 14.13 -15.22 -6.62
N SER A 72 15.31 -15.13 -7.22
CA SER A 72 16.10 -13.89 -7.32
C SER A 72 15.48 -12.75 -8.17
N LEU A 73 14.26 -12.92 -8.71
CA LEU A 73 13.46 -11.86 -9.34
C LEU A 73 12.93 -10.83 -8.31
N LEU A 74 12.94 -11.20 -7.03
CA LEU A 74 12.32 -10.52 -5.89
C LEU A 74 12.93 -9.16 -5.47
N ARG A 75 14.06 -8.72 -6.04
CA ARG A 75 14.60 -7.39 -5.68
C ARG A 75 13.65 -6.26 -6.06
N HIS A 76 12.91 -6.40 -7.16
CA HIS A 76 11.89 -5.42 -7.57
C HIS A 76 10.61 -5.55 -6.73
N ASP A 77 10.25 -6.77 -6.32
CA ASP A 77 9.06 -7.02 -5.49
C ASP A 77 9.21 -6.47 -4.08
N ASN A 78 10.42 -6.56 -3.52
CA ASN A 78 10.72 -5.96 -2.22
C ASN A 78 10.54 -4.44 -2.24
N LEU A 79 10.95 -3.78 -3.33
CA LEU A 79 10.75 -2.34 -3.50
C LEU A 79 9.27 -2.00 -3.65
N LEU A 80 8.53 -2.77 -4.45
CA LEU A 80 7.10 -2.57 -4.63
C LEU A 80 6.33 -2.70 -3.30
N LEU A 81 6.65 -3.72 -2.50
CA LEU A 81 6.07 -3.88 -1.17
C LEU A 81 6.47 -2.76 -0.22
N LEU A 82 7.73 -2.33 -0.26
CA LEU A 82 8.19 -1.20 0.56
C LEU A 82 7.45 0.10 0.19
N GLU A 83 7.20 0.35 -1.10
CA GLU A 83 6.37 1.48 -1.55
C GLU A 83 4.93 1.37 -1.03
N ILE A 84 4.33 0.18 -1.07
CA ILE A 84 2.98 -0.07 -0.52
C ILE A 84 2.95 0.29 0.97
N TYR A 85 3.87 -0.25 1.77
CA TYR A 85 3.95 0.05 3.20
C TYR A 85 4.24 1.53 3.47
N HIS A 86 5.10 2.14 2.66
CA HIS A 86 5.38 3.57 2.76
C HIS A 86 4.10 4.39 2.62
N TYR A 87 3.28 4.15 1.58
CA TYR A 87 2.05 4.91 1.38
C TYR A 87 0.95 4.59 2.39
N ILE A 88 0.89 3.35 2.91
CA ILE A 88 -0.02 3.00 4.02
C ILE A 88 0.30 3.80 5.28
N LEU A 89 1.59 3.93 5.60
CA LEU A 89 2.07 4.58 6.83
C LEU A 89 2.31 6.09 6.64
N LEU A 90 2.23 6.60 5.42
CA LEU A 90 2.56 7.99 5.12
C LEU A 90 1.63 8.94 5.88
N GLY A 91 2.22 9.84 6.67
CA GLY A 91 1.46 10.82 7.46
C GLY A 91 0.75 10.23 8.68
N GLN A 92 1.03 8.97 9.05
CA GLN A 92 0.65 8.43 10.35
C GLN A 92 1.67 8.83 11.41
N ASP A 93 1.17 9.20 12.60
CA ASP A 93 2.01 9.44 13.76
C ASP A 93 2.24 8.12 14.51
N VAL A 94 3.46 7.60 14.40
CA VAL A 94 3.86 6.32 14.98
C VAL A 94 3.74 6.32 16.50
N GLU A 95 3.96 7.48 17.16
CA GLU A 95 3.83 7.56 18.61
C GLU A 95 2.37 7.49 19.06
N LEU A 96 1.45 8.06 18.28
CA LEU A 96 0.02 7.97 18.58
C LEU A 96 -0.50 6.55 18.35
N ILE A 97 -0.05 5.87 17.30
CA ILE A 97 -0.41 4.48 17.02
C ILE A 97 0.12 3.55 18.13
N ALA A 98 1.37 3.72 18.55
CA ALA A 98 1.96 2.89 19.61
C ALA A 98 1.27 3.06 20.98
N LYS A 99 0.56 4.18 21.19
CA LYS A 99 -0.19 4.48 22.42
C LYS A 99 -1.67 4.13 22.31
N ALA A 100 -2.16 3.73 21.13
CA ALA A 100 -3.52 3.26 20.98
C ALA A 100 -3.71 1.94 21.75
N PRO A 101 -4.81 1.80 22.53
CA PRO A 101 -5.03 0.67 23.43
C PRO A 101 -5.26 -0.67 22.70
#